data_AF-A0A1V5DR28-F1
#
_entry.id   AF-A0A1V5DR28-F1
#
_cell.length_a   1.000
_cell.length_b   1.000
_cell.length_c   1.000
_cell.angle_alpha   90.00
_cell.angle_beta   90.00
_cell.angle_gamma   90.00
#
_symmetry.space_group_name_H-M   'P 1'
#
loop_
_entity.id
_entity.type
_entity.pdbx_description
1 polymer ?
#
loop_
_entity_poly.entity_id
_entity_poly.type
_entity_poly.pdbx_seq_one_letter_code
_entity_poly.pdbx_strand_id
1 'polypeptide(L)'
;MSIPIFSYYSSPLNGLLKILVILLFAIGTWYFYKATQRFGGNIQKIARFLTVGGIFGCLAALFRFLGDYNVQDKWVESLGGILFALVSLFVAYLVYRNLTEINKAFGLTEDK
;
A
#
# COMPACT_ATOMS: atom_id res chain seq x y z
N MET A 1 -0.60 -36.95 -1.83
CA MET A 1 -0.11 -36.47 -3.15
C MET A 1 -0.25 -34.96 -3.18
N SER A 2 0.77 -34.25 -2.68
CA SER A 2 0.79 -32.78 -2.68
C SER A 2 1.23 -32.29 -4.05
N ILE A 3 0.38 -31.54 -4.75
CA ILE A 3 0.70 -30.97 -6.06
C ILE A 3 1.89 -30.00 -5.86
N PRO A 4 3.06 -30.23 -6.48
CA PRO A 4 4.29 -29.47 -6.21
C PRO A 4 4.19 -27.97 -6.53
N ILE A 5 3.22 -27.58 -7.37
CA ILE A 5 2.87 -26.18 -7.69
C ILE A 5 2.36 -25.38 -6.48
N PHE A 6 1.81 -26.03 -5.45
CA PHE A 6 1.34 -25.36 -4.24
C PHE A 6 2.31 -25.50 -3.05
N SER A 7 3.49 -26.12 -3.24
CA SER A 7 4.49 -26.18 -2.18
C SER A 7 5.17 -24.82 -2.02
N TYR A 8 5.04 -24.24 -0.82
CA TYR A 8 5.50 -22.87 -0.51
C TYR A 8 7.01 -22.65 -0.77
N TYR A 9 7.80 -23.72 -0.61
CA TYR A 9 9.26 -23.71 -0.77
C TYR A 9 9.75 -24.03 -2.18
N SER A 10 8.97 -24.70 -3.03
CA SER A 10 9.47 -25.27 -4.30
C SER A 10 8.75 -24.74 -5.54
N SER A 11 7.72 -23.91 -5.37
CA SER A 11 6.92 -23.43 -6.49
C SER A 11 7.48 -22.13 -7.10
N PRO A 12 7.87 -22.12 -8.39
CA PRO A 12 8.26 -20.89 -9.09
C PRO A 12 7.13 -19.84 -9.14
N LEU A 13 5.88 -20.27 -8.93
CA LEU A 13 4.72 -19.37 -8.82
C LEU A 13 4.83 -18.42 -7.63
N ASN A 14 5.42 -18.85 -6.51
CA ASN A 14 5.62 -17.99 -5.33
C ASN A 14 6.60 -16.84 -5.64
N GLY A 15 7.69 -17.13 -6.37
CA GLY A 15 8.64 -16.11 -6.83
C GLY A 15 7.99 -15.08 -7.77
N LEU A 16 7.21 -15.56 -8.75
CA LEU A 16 6.50 -14.70 -9.70
C LEU A 16 5.46 -13.80 -9.02
N LEU A 17 4.68 -14.35 -8.07
CA LEU A 17 3.68 -13.58 -7.32
C LEU A 17 4.33 -12.47 -6.49
N LYS A 18 5.50 -12.69 -5.90
CA LYS A 18 6.21 -11.65 -5.16
C LYS A 18 6.72 -10.53 -6.06
N ILE A 19 7.28 -10.87 -7.21
CA ILE A 19 7.70 -9.87 -8.21
C ILE A 19 6.49 -9.06 -8.67
N LEU A 20 5.36 -9.73 -8.92
CA LEU A 20 4.10 -9.06 -9.27
C LEU A 20 3.66 -8.09 -8.17
N VAL A 21 3.74 -8.48 -6.89
CA VAL A 21 3.41 -7.60 -5.75
C VAL A 21 4.31 -6.37 -5.73
N ILE A 22 5.62 -6.52 -5.92
CA ILE A 22 6.56 -5.37 -6.00
C ILE A 22 6.17 -4.43 -7.15
N LEU A 23 5.88 -4.99 -8.33
CA LEU A 23 5.49 -4.20 -9.50
C LEU A 23 4.17 -3.46 -9.27
N LEU A 24 3.17 -4.11 -8.65
CA LEU A 24 1.89 -3.47 -8.33
C LEU A 24 2.06 -2.32 -7.34
N PHE A 25 2.89 -2.49 -6.29
CA PHE A 25 3.20 -1.40 -5.37
C PHE A 25 3.97 -0.26 -6.07
N ALA A 26 4.92 -0.58 -6.94
CA ALA A 26 5.69 0.42 -7.67
C ALA A 26 4.82 1.24 -8.63
N ILE A 27 3.94 0.56 -9.38
CA ILE A 27 2.97 1.20 -10.28
C ILE A 27 1.99 2.07 -9.47
N GLY A 28 1.44 1.55 -8.38
CA GLY A 28 0.55 2.31 -7.50
C GLY A 28 1.22 3.57 -6.94
N THR A 29 2.46 3.43 -6.44
CA THR A 29 3.28 4.54 -5.96
C THR A 29 3.51 5.59 -7.04
N TRP A 30 3.79 5.18 -8.27
CA TRP A 30 3.99 6.09 -9.40
C TRP A 30 2.72 6.88 -9.74
N TYR A 31 1.55 6.24 -9.71
CA TYR A 31 0.28 6.93 -9.90
C TYR A 31 -0.01 7.92 -8.78
N PHE A 32 0.26 7.55 -7.52
CA PHE A 32 0.17 8.48 -6.39
C PHE A 32 1.10 9.67 -6.56
N TYR A 33 2.35 9.43 -6.98
CA TYR A 33 3.31 10.47 -7.27
C TYR A 33 2.82 11.41 -8.38
N LYS A 34 2.30 10.87 -9.49
CA LYS A 34 1.66 11.68 -10.54
C LYS A 34 0.48 12.49 -10.01
N ALA A 35 -0.34 11.93 -9.11
CA ALA A 35 -1.42 12.67 -8.48
C ALA A 35 -0.90 13.84 -7.62
N THR A 36 0.27 13.71 -6.98
CA THR A 36 0.88 14.84 -6.25
C THR A 36 1.34 15.98 -7.15
N GLN A 37 1.69 15.69 -8.41
CA GLN A 37 2.08 16.71 -9.37
C GLN A 37 0.88 17.32 -10.09
N ARG A 38 -0.20 16.55 -10.27
CA ARG A 38 -1.37 16.96 -11.04
C ARG A 38 -2.40 17.74 -10.23
N PHE A 39 -2.59 17.39 -8.96
CA PHE A 39 -3.63 17.98 -8.12
C PHE A 39 -3.04 18.93 -7.08
N GLY A 40 -3.81 19.95 -6.70
CA GLY A 40 -3.49 20.90 -5.63
C GLY A 40 -4.30 20.65 -4.35
N GLY A 41 -4.07 21.48 -3.33
CA GLY A 41 -4.88 21.50 -2.10
C GLY A 41 -4.85 20.20 -1.30
N ASN A 42 -6.00 19.79 -0.76
CA ASN A 42 -6.10 18.61 0.10
C ASN A 42 -5.88 17.29 -0.65
N ILE A 43 -6.25 17.21 -1.93
CA ILE A 43 -6.01 16.03 -2.76
C ILE A 43 -4.50 15.80 -2.94
N GLN A 44 -3.73 16.87 -3.14
CA GLN A 44 -2.27 16.78 -3.19
C GLN A 44 -1.67 16.22 -1.91
N LYS A 45 -2.17 16.68 -0.75
CA LYS A 45 -1.71 16.19 0.57
C LYS A 45 -1.98 14.70 0.72
N ILE A 46 -3.20 14.26 0.42
CA ILE A 46 -3.59 12.83 0.44
C ILE A 46 -2.68 12.02 -0.49
N ALA A 47 -2.48 12.49 -1.73
CA ALA A 47 -1.62 11.83 -2.70
C ALA A 47 -0.16 11.72 -2.23
N ARG A 48 0.36 12.72 -1.48
CA ARG A 48 1.73 12.67 -0.93
C ARG A 48 1.86 11.58 0.13
N PHE A 49 0.92 11.50 1.06
CA PHE A 49 0.91 10.44 2.06
C PHE A 49 0.76 9.06 1.43
N LEU A 50 -0.11 8.92 0.42
CA LEU A 50 -0.24 7.71 -0.38
C LEU A 50 1.06 7.32 -1.09
N THR A 51 1.79 8.29 -1.64
CA THR A 51 3.08 8.05 -2.28
C THR A 51 4.09 7.51 -1.27
N VAL A 52 4.18 8.13 -0.09
CA VAL A 52 5.06 7.65 1.00
C VAL A 52 4.68 6.25 1.44
N GLY A 53 3.39 5.97 1.63
CA GLY A 53 2.89 4.63 1.95
C GLY A 53 3.25 3.61 0.88
N GLY A 54 3.06 3.97 -0.39
CA GLY A 54 3.46 3.14 -1.52
C GLY A 54 4.96 2.81 -1.53
N ILE A 55 5.83 3.77 -1.23
CA ILE A 55 7.29 3.55 -1.08
C ILE A 55 7.56 2.52 0.02
N PHE A 56 6.95 2.66 1.20
CA PHE A 56 7.10 1.68 2.28
C PHE A 56 6.52 0.32 1.91
N GLY A 57 5.42 0.27 1.15
CA GLY A 57 4.86 -0.97 0.60
C GLY A 57 5.82 -1.66 -0.37
N CYS A 58 6.48 -0.91 -1.27
CA CYS A 58 7.54 -1.41 -2.14
C CYS A 58 8.71 -1.98 -1.33
N LEU A 59 9.19 -1.26 -0.32
CA LEU A 59 10.27 -1.70 0.55
C LEU A 59 9.89 -2.98 1.30
N ALA A 60 8.69 -3.03 1.87
CA ALA A 60 8.18 -4.22 2.56
C ALA A 60 8.10 -5.43 1.61
N ALA A 61 7.63 -5.25 0.38
CA ALA A 61 7.56 -6.30 -0.63
C ALA A 61 8.96 -6.77 -1.09
N LEU A 62 9.92 -5.85 -1.21
CA LEU A 62 11.33 -6.16 -1.47
C LEU A 62 11.95 -6.96 -0.32
N PHE A 63 11.74 -6.55 0.93
CA PHE A 63 12.21 -7.28 2.09
C PHE A 63 11.55 -8.65 2.22
N ARG A 64 10.27 -8.81 1.87
CA ARG A 64 9.60 -10.12 1.79
C ARG A 64 10.22 -11.01 0.71
N PHE A 65 10.64 -10.43 -0.41
CA PHE A 65 11.34 -11.17 -1.47
C PHE A 65 12.72 -11.67 -1.01
N LEU A 66 13.47 -10.83 -0.29
CA LEU A 66 14.80 -11.15 0.25
C LEU A 66 14.74 -12.05 1.50
N GLY A 67 13.79 -11.84 2.40
CA GLY A 67 13.68 -12.51 3.69
C GLY A 67 13.17 -13.95 3.64
N ASP A 68 12.60 -14.39 2.52
CA ASP A 68 12.40 -15.84 2.30
C ASP A 68 13.72 -16.60 2.07
N TYR A 69 14.85 -15.89 1.85
CA TYR A 69 16.19 -16.49 1.85
C TYR A 69 16.86 -16.51 3.24
N ASN A 70 16.36 -15.74 4.22
CA ASN A 70 16.95 -15.64 5.56
C ASN A 70 15.89 -15.42 6.66
N VAL A 71 15.83 -16.33 7.64
CA VAL A 71 14.82 -16.36 8.72
C VAL A 71 14.79 -15.08 9.58
N GLN A 72 15.89 -14.32 9.61
CA GLN A 72 16.07 -13.12 10.44
C GLN A 72 15.30 -11.90 9.92
N ASP A 73 14.98 -11.84 8.62
CA ASP A 73 14.39 -10.65 7.97
C ASP A 73 12.85 -10.57 8.07
N LYS A 74 12.19 -11.59 8.62
CA LYS A 74 10.71 -11.64 8.79
C LYS A 74 10.17 -10.54 9.71
N TRP A 75 10.98 -10.05 10.65
CA TRP A 75 10.64 -8.91 11.49
C TRP A 75 10.58 -7.61 10.69
N VAL A 76 11.47 -7.43 9.72
CA VAL A 76 11.52 -6.26 8.84
C VAL A 76 10.30 -6.25 7.91
N GLU A 77 9.90 -7.42 7.40
CA GLU A 77 8.66 -7.57 6.64
C GLU A 77 7.43 -7.14 7.44
N SER A 78 7.32 -7.62 8.69
CA SER A 78 6.19 -7.28 9.57
C SER A 78 6.16 -5.79 9.90
N LEU A 79 7.31 -5.17 10.15
CA LEU A 79 7.43 -3.72 10.36
C LEU A 79 7.02 -2.91 9.12
N GLY A 80 7.43 -3.36 7.92
CA GLY A 80 7.04 -2.75 6.65
C GLY A 80 5.52 -2.84 6.41
N GLY A 81 4.92 -4.00 6.70
CA GLY A 81 3.48 -4.20 6.63
C GLY A 81 2.70 -3.31 7.61
N ILE A 82 3.17 -3.17 8.84
CA ILE A 82 2.57 -2.26 9.85
C ILE A 82 2.68 -0.81 9.40
N LEU A 83 3.83 -0.37 8.90
CA LEU A 83 4.01 0.98 8.36
C LEU A 83 3.05 1.25 7.20
N PHE A 84 2.93 0.31 6.26
CA PHE A 84 1.97 0.41 5.15
C PHE A 84 0.52 0.50 5.65
N ALA A 85 0.15 -0.30 6.64
CA ALA A 85 -1.18 -0.27 7.26
C ALA A 85 -1.46 1.07 7.96
N LEU A 86 -0.50 1.61 8.71
CA LEU A 86 -0.62 2.91 9.38
C LEU A 86 -0.79 4.05 8.37
N VAL A 87 0.00 4.06 7.29
CA VAL A 87 -0.14 5.08 6.23
C VAL A 87 -1.48 4.94 5.52
N SER A 88 -1.91 3.72 5.21
CA SER A 88 -3.22 3.47 4.59
C SER A 88 -4.39 3.92 5.49
N LEU A 89 -4.30 3.66 6.81
CA LEU A 89 -5.29 4.11 7.79
C LEU A 89 -5.35 5.64 7.84
N PHE A 90 -4.19 6.30 7.86
CA PHE A 90 -4.11 7.76 7.87
C PHE A 90 -4.71 8.37 6.60
N VAL A 91 -4.43 7.78 5.44
CA VAL A 91 -5.03 8.19 4.16
C VAL A 91 -6.54 8.01 4.19
N ALA A 92 -7.04 6.85 4.64
CA ALA A 92 -8.46 6.58 4.75
C ALA A 92 -9.17 7.61 5.65
N TYR A 93 -8.53 7.98 6.76
CA TYR A 93 -9.01 9.06 7.64
C TYR A 93 -9.06 10.42 6.93
N LEU A 94 -8.03 10.80 6.16
CA LEU A 94 -8.04 12.04 5.40
C LEU A 94 -9.11 12.07 4.32
N VAL A 95 -9.31 10.95 3.60
CA VAL A 95 -10.37 10.83 2.59
C VAL A 95 -11.73 10.95 3.25
N TYR A 96 -11.98 10.22 4.35
CA TYR A 96 -13.21 10.32 5.12
C TYR A 96 -13.50 11.76 5.55
N ARG A 97 -12.52 12.44 6.17
CA ARG A 97 -12.69 13.82 6.62
C ARG A 97 -13.03 14.77 5.47
N ASN A 98 -12.34 14.67 4.33
CA ASN A 98 -12.62 15.53 3.17
C ASN A 98 -14.01 15.23 2.58
N LEU A 99 -14.43 13.96 2.51
CA LEU A 99 -15.78 13.60 2.08
C LEU A 99 -16.84 14.13 3.06
N THR A 100 -16.58 14.09 4.36
CA THR A 100 -17.48 14.68 5.37
C THR A 100 -17.55 16.20 5.24
N GLU A 101 -16.44 16.89 4.99
CA GLU A 101 -16.42 18.34 4.76
C GLU A 101 -17.21 18.72 3.50
N ILE A 102 -17.05 17.96 2.40
CA ILE A 102 -17.85 18.11 1.18
C ILE A 102 -19.33 17.87 1.48
N ASN A 103 -19.68 16.76 2.14
CA ASN A 103 -21.05 16.44 2.51
C ASN A 103 -21.72 17.58 3.32
N LYS A 104 -21.01 18.13 4.32
CA LYS A 104 -21.47 19.28 5.10
C LYS A 104 -21.64 20.55 4.25
N ALA A 105 -20.68 20.85 3.36
CA ALA A 105 -20.73 22.04 2.51
C ALA A 105 -21.88 22.00 1.50
N PHE A 106 -22.26 20.80 1.03
CA PHE A 106 -23.39 20.59 0.13
C PHE A 106 -24.72 20.29 0.83
N GLY A 107 -24.74 20.27 2.17
CA GLY A 107 -25.96 20.02 2.96
C GLY A 107 -26.58 18.64 2.71
N LEU A 108 -25.76 17.63 2.36
CA LEU A 108 -26.23 16.29 2.00
C LEU A 108 -26.51 15.40 3.24
N THR A 109 -26.36 15.93 4.45
CA THR A 109 -26.90 15.33 5.68
C THR A 109 -28.28 15.89 5.99
N GLU A 110 -29.31 15.07 5.79
CA GLU A 110 -30.47 15.12 6.70
C GLU A 110 -29.96 14.74 8.09
N ASP A 111 -30.07 15.67 9.04
CA ASP A 111 -29.81 15.41 10.46
C ASP A 111 -30.60 14.16 10.90
N LYS A 112 -29.89 13.17 11.46
CA LYS A 112 -30.46 12.12 12.29
C LYS A 112 -29.58 11.89 13.51
#